data_AF-A0A7S3FJT4-F1
#
_entry.id   AF-A0A7S3FJT4-F1
#
_cell.length_a   1.000
_cell.length_b   1.000
_cell.length_c   1.000
_cell.angle_alpha   90.00
_cell.angle_beta   90.00
_cell.angle_gamma   90.00
#
_symmetry.space_group_name_H-M   'P 1'
#
loop_
_entity.id
_entity.type
_entity.pdbx_description
1 polymer ?
#
loop_
_entity_poly.entity_id
_entity_poly.type
_entity_poly.pdbx_seq_one_letter_code
_entity_poly.pdbx_strand_id
1 'polypeptide(L)'
;NGGHVVWIDRAFGKFLGSLNATSGFVCNVFDNALYPVLFVEYLDTLLYAEATESSPIAGWLAWGMKLMVLAMAAGFNLRGVQAVGDGSVMFTAYVLLPFVVMAAMAGARQAGYGGEDGVPE
;
A
#
# COMPACT_ATOMS: atom_id res chain seq x y z
N ASN A 1 8.83 20.52 15.25
CA ASN A 1 8.86 19.75 13.98
C ASN A 1 7.59 20.01 13.21
N GLY A 2 7.64 20.82 12.14
CA GLY A 2 6.45 21.32 11.43
C GLY A 2 5.98 20.48 10.23
N GLY A 3 6.56 19.30 10.02
CA GLY A 3 6.26 18.46 8.85
C GLY A 3 6.75 19.06 7.53
N HIS A 4 6.59 18.30 6.46
CA HIS A 4 7.14 18.60 5.12
C HIS A 4 6.73 19.98 4.57
N VAL A 5 5.51 20.44 4.87
CA VAL A 5 5.01 21.76 4.42
C VAL A 5 5.85 22.91 4.98
N VAL A 6 6.26 22.84 6.25
CA VAL A 6 7.08 23.88 6.89
C VAL A 6 8.51 23.90 6.34
N TRP A 7 9.04 22.75 5.89
CA TRP A 7 10.33 22.71 5.22
C TRP A 7 10.29 23.40 3.87
N ILE A 8 9.25 23.13 3.07
CA ILE A 8 9.08 23.77 1.77
C ILE A 8 8.83 25.27 1.91
N ASP A 9 7.98 25.67 2.86
CA ASP A 9 7.73 27.09 3.14
C ASP A 9 9.03 27.85 3.47
N ARG A 10 9.91 27.24 4.27
CA ARG A 10 11.21 27.85 4.63
C ARG A 10 12.22 27.88 3.48
N ALA A 11 12.23 26.87 2.63
CA ALA A 11 13.21 26.76 1.54
C ALA A 11 12.81 27.58 0.30
N PHE A 12 11.52 27.61 -0.02
CA PHE A 12 11.00 28.12 -1.30
C PHE A 12 9.96 29.24 -1.14
N GLY A 13 9.57 29.57 0.10
CA GLY A 13 8.63 30.63 0.43
C GLY A 13 7.16 30.19 0.50
N LYS A 14 6.33 31.11 1.02
CA LYS A 14 4.92 30.88 1.36
C LYS A 14 4.04 30.42 0.21
N PHE A 15 4.29 30.90 -1.00
CA PHE A 15 3.50 30.52 -2.17
C PHE A 15 3.68 29.02 -2.48
N LEU A 16 4.92 28.55 -2.58
CA LEU A 16 5.23 27.15 -2.89
C LEU A 16 4.88 26.23 -1.70
N GLY A 17 5.06 26.69 -0.46
CA GLY A 17 4.56 25.98 0.72
C GLY A 17 3.05 25.75 0.68
N SER A 18 2.27 26.78 0.32
CA SER A 18 0.81 26.69 0.22
C SER A 18 0.37 25.80 -0.94
N LEU A 19 1.03 25.90 -2.10
CA LEU A 19 0.75 25.03 -3.25
C LEU A 19 1.01 23.55 -2.91
N ASN A 20 2.12 23.25 -2.23
CA ASN A 20 2.42 21.90 -1.78
C ASN A 20 1.37 21.38 -0.79
N ALA A 21 0.94 22.20 0.17
CA ALA A 21 -0.09 21.81 1.13
C ALA A 21 -1.41 21.49 0.44
N THR A 22 -1.86 22.34 -0.50
CA THR A 22 -3.08 22.12 -1.27
C THR A 22 -2.97 20.88 -2.14
N SER A 23 -1.84 20.70 -2.85
CA SER A 23 -1.61 19.50 -3.67
C SER A 23 -1.64 18.24 -2.81
N GLY A 24 -0.96 18.23 -1.66
CA GLY A 24 -0.93 17.09 -0.75
C GLY A 24 -2.30 16.77 -0.16
N PHE A 25 -3.09 17.79 0.16
CA PHE A 25 -4.48 17.60 0.60
C PHE A 25 -5.33 16.95 -0.49
N VAL A 26 -5.23 17.44 -1.73
CA VAL A 26 -5.97 16.90 -2.87
C VAL A 26 -5.58 15.44 -3.14
N CYS A 27 -4.28 15.13 -3.17
CA CYS A 27 -3.80 13.75 -3.31
C CYS A 27 -4.37 12.85 -2.20
N ASN A 28 -4.33 13.29 -0.95
CA ASN A 28 -4.84 12.51 0.18
C ASN A 28 -6.36 12.23 0.06
N VAL A 29 -7.16 13.20 -0.42
CA VAL A 29 -8.59 12.98 -0.68
C VAL A 29 -8.81 11.92 -1.75
N PHE A 30 -8.06 11.97 -2.85
CA PHE A 30 -8.17 10.99 -3.92
C PHE A 30 -7.69 9.60 -3.48
N ASP A 31 -6.57 9.52 -2.75
CA ASP A 31 -6.00 8.26 -2.27
C ASP A 31 -6.98 7.54 -1.34
N ASN A 32 -7.59 8.25 -0.38
CA ASN A 32 -8.61 7.66 0.50
C ASN A 32 -9.84 7.14 -0.23
N ALA A 33 -10.21 7.75 -1.36
CA ALA A 33 -11.32 7.28 -2.19
C ALA A 33 -10.90 6.11 -3.11
N LEU A 34 -9.65 6.12 -3.58
CA LEU A 34 -9.11 5.13 -4.50
C LEU A 34 -8.85 3.78 -3.82
N TYR A 35 -8.30 3.77 -2.61
CA TYR A 35 -7.90 2.52 -1.96
C TYR A 35 -9.04 1.51 -1.73
N PRO A 36 -10.23 1.88 -1.23
CA PRO A 36 -11.34 0.94 -1.08
C PRO A 36 -11.84 0.41 -2.42
N VAL A 37 -11.76 1.22 -3.49
CA VAL A 37 -12.14 0.81 -4.84
C VAL A 37 -11.20 -0.29 -5.34
N LEU A 38 -9.89 -0.03 -5.27
CA LEU A 38 -8.87 -0.99 -5.68
C LEU A 38 -8.90 -2.26 -4.84
N PHE A 39 -9.14 -2.15 -3.54
CA PHE A 39 -9.26 -3.32 -2.66
C PHE A 39 -10.37 -4.27 -3.12
N VAL A 40 -11.56 -3.74 -3.44
CA VAL A 40 -12.68 -4.56 -3.91
C VAL A 40 -12.41 -5.17 -5.29
N GLU A 41 -11.78 -4.41 -6.19
CA GLU A 41 -11.39 -4.89 -7.53
C GLU A 41 -10.34 -6.01 -7.47
N TYR A 42 -9.34 -5.86 -6.60
CA TYR A 42 -8.35 -6.92 -6.38
C TYR A 42 -8.94 -8.13 -5.66
N LEU A 43 -9.87 -7.93 -4.73
CA LEU A 43 -10.55 -9.04 -4.06
C LEU A 43 -11.37 -9.85 -5.05
N ASP A 44 -12.10 -9.19 -5.95
CA ASP A 44 -12.84 -9.84 -7.03
C ASP A 44 -11.91 -10.63 -7.94
N THR A 45 -10.81 -10.01 -8.36
CA THR A 45 -9.79 -10.66 -9.19
C THR A 45 -9.15 -11.87 -8.48
N LEU A 46 -8.88 -11.78 -7.18
CA LEU A 46 -8.21 -12.83 -6.41
C LEU A 46 -9.13 -14.03 -6.15
N LEU A 47 -10.39 -13.78 -5.80
CA LEU A 47 -11.35 -14.83 -5.45
C LEU A 47 -12.00 -15.48 -6.67
N TYR A 48 -12.11 -14.74 -7.77
CA TYR A 48 -12.85 -15.16 -8.96
C TYR A 48 -11.99 -15.10 -10.23
N ALA A 49 -10.67 -15.29 -10.09
CA ALA A 49 -9.71 -15.27 -11.20
C ALA A 49 -10.08 -16.20 -12.38
N GLU A 50 -10.78 -17.31 -12.10
CA GLU A 50 -11.17 -18.31 -13.09
C GLU A 50 -12.65 -18.20 -13.54
N ALA A 51 -13.41 -17.22 -13.04
CA ALA A 51 -14.81 -17.05 -13.42
C ALA A 51 -14.93 -16.41 -14.82
N THR A 52 -15.43 -17.19 -15.78
CA THR A 52 -15.64 -16.77 -17.19
C THR A 52 -16.82 -15.79 -17.38
N GLU A 53 -17.72 -15.67 -16.40
CA GLU A 53 -18.85 -14.75 -16.44
C GLU A 53 -18.64 -13.52 -15.56
N SER A 54 -19.36 -12.44 -15.89
CA SER A 54 -19.32 -11.11 -15.27
C SER A 54 -19.05 -11.10 -13.76
N SER A 55 -18.22 -10.16 -13.30
CA SER A 55 -17.86 -9.92 -11.89
C SER A 55 -18.99 -10.27 -10.91
N PRO A 56 -18.84 -11.31 -10.08
CA PRO A 56 -19.84 -11.69 -9.08
C PRO A 56 -20.03 -10.61 -8.02
N ILE A 57 -19.05 -9.71 -7.88
CA ILE A 57 -19.12 -8.51 -7.05
C ILE A 57 -19.54 -7.31 -7.91
N ALA A 58 -20.75 -7.35 -8.47
CA ALA A 58 -21.31 -6.26 -9.26
C ALA A 58 -22.38 -5.44 -8.51
N GLY A 59 -22.52 -4.17 -8.89
CA GLY A 59 -23.62 -3.31 -8.44
C GLY A 59 -23.55 -2.92 -6.95
N TRP A 60 -24.67 -3.06 -6.24
CA TRP A 60 -24.85 -2.55 -4.88
C TRP A 60 -23.93 -3.25 -3.85
N LEU A 61 -23.57 -4.52 -4.07
CA LEU A 61 -22.70 -5.28 -3.17
C LEU A 61 -21.27 -4.72 -3.19
N ALA A 62 -20.75 -4.39 -4.38
CA ALA A 62 -19.45 -3.73 -4.54
C ALA A 62 -19.41 -2.39 -3.81
N TRP A 63 -20.48 -1.60 -3.92
CA TRP A 63 -20.63 -0.34 -3.20
C TRP A 63 -20.67 -0.53 -1.69
N GLY A 64 -21.42 -1.52 -1.20
CA GLY A 64 -21.48 -1.88 0.21
C GLY A 64 -20.12 -2.25 0.78
N MET A 65 -19.32 -3.02 0.04
CA MET A 65 -17.97 -3.39 0.48
C MET A 65 -17.00 -2.22 0.48
N LYS A 66 -17.04 -1.34 -0.53
CA LYS A 66 -16.23 -0.10 -0.53
C LYS A 66 -16.54 0.76 0.69
N LEU A 67 -17.82 0.95 1.00
CA LEU A 67 -18.26 1.70 2.19
C LEU A 67 -17.85 1.02 3.49
N MET A 68 -17.95 -0.31 3.56
CA MET A 68 -17.50 -1.08 4.72
C MET A 68 -16.00 -0.91 4.97
N VAL A 69 -15.17 -1.04 3.93
CA VAL A 69 -13.71 -0.85 4.03
C VAL A 69 -13.39 0.56 4.50
N LEU A 70 -14.05 1.57 3.92
CA LEU A 70 -13.88 2.96 4.33
C LEU A 70 -14.29 3.19 5.79
N ALA A 71 -15.43 2.64 6.22
CA ALA A 71 -15.91 2.75 7.60
C ALA A 71 -14.98 2.06 8.60
N MET A 72 -14.43 0.90 8.25
CA MET A 72 -13.44 0.20 9.07
C MET A 72 -12.16 1.01 9.21
N ALA A 73 -11.62 1.53 8.10
CA ALA A 73 -10.43 2.37 8.11
C ALA A 73 -10.65 3.66 8.92
N ALA A 74 -11.80 4.32 8.75
CA ALA A 74 -12.17 5.49 9.55
C ALA A 74 -12.29 5.13 11.05
N GLY A 75 -12.96 4.03 11.39
CA GLY A 75 -13.08 3.56 12.77
C GLY A 75 -11.75 3.17 13.41
N PHE A 76 -10.79 2.71 12.62
CA PHE A 76 -9.42 2.44 13.08
C PHE A 76 -8.64 3.74 13.30
N ASN A 77 -8.73 4.71 12.38
CA ASN A 77 -8.13 6.04 12.54
C ASN A 77 -8.66 6.78 13.77
N LEU A 78 -9.94 6.60 14.11
CA LEU A 78 -10.55 7.20 15.31
C LEU A 78 -10.07 6.58 16.63
N ARG A 79 -9.53 5.36 16.62
CA ARG A 79 -8.92 4.74 17.82
C ARG A 79 -7.60 5.38 18.24
N GLY A 80 -7.06 6.26 17.40
CA GLY A 80 -5.88 7.05 17.72
C GLY A 80 -4.62 6.57 17.03
N VAL A 81 -3.64 7.48 16.98
CA VAL A 81 -2.41 7.33 16.19
C VAL A 81 -1.53 6.16 16.65
N GLN A 82 -1.58 5.78 17.93
CA GLN A 82 -0.79 4.66 18.46
C GLN A 82 -1.23 3.33 17.85
N ALA A 83 -2.55 3.04 17.86
CA ALA A 83 -3.09 1.82 17.27
C ALA A 83 -2.79 1.72 15.76
N VAL A 84 -2.88 2.85 15.05
CA VAL A 84 -2.55 2.94 13.63
C VAL A 84 -1.05 2.68 13.40
N GLY A 85 -0.20 3.23 14.28
CA GLY A 85 1.24 3.01 14.25
C GLY A 85 1.61 1.53 14.42
N ASP A 86 1.08 0.88 15.46
CA ASP A 86 1.35 -0.54 15.74
C ASP A 86 0.86 -1.43 14.58
N GLY A 87 -0.33 -1.15 14.05
CA GLY A 87 -0.85 -1.81 12.87
C GLY A 87 0.05 -1.63 11.64
N SER A 88 0.60 -0.43 11.43
CA SER A 88 1.50 -0.15 10.30
C SER A 88 2.81 -0.93 10.38
N VAL A 89 3.36 -1.12 11.57
CA VAL A 89 4.57 -1.94 11.78
C VAL A 89 4.29 -3.41 11.40
N MET A 90 3.18 -3.96 11.89
CA MET A 90 2.70 -5.30 11.55
C MET A 90 2.51 -5.48 10.03
N PHE A 91 1.79 -4.54 9.38
CA PHE A 91 1.57 -4.57 7.94
C PHE A 91 2.86 -4.45 7.15
N THR A 92 3.81 -3.63 7.59
CA THR A 92 5.13 -3.49 6.96
C THR A 92 5.87 -4.83 6.95
N ALA A 93 5.89 -5.54 8.08
CA ALA A 93 6.51 -6.85 8.17
C ALA A 93 5.82 -7.87 7.23
N TYR A 94 4.49 -7.85 7.18
CA TYR A 94 3.71 -8.74 6.32
C TYR A 94 3.97 -8.49 4.82
N VAL A 95 3.96 -7.23 4.39
CA VAL A 95 4.20 -6.84 2.98
C VAL A 95 5.63 -7.13 2.53
N LEU A 96 6.62 -7.01 3.43
CA LEU A 96 8.02 -7.30 3.11
C LEU A 96 8.34 -8.80 3.02
N LEU A 97 7.57 -9.66 3.69
CA LEU A 97 7.80 -11.11 3.75
C LEU A 97 8.02 -11.76 2.36
N PRO A 98 7.18 -11.58 1.33
CA PRO A 98 7.42 -12.18 0.01
C PRO A 98 8.73 -11.71 -0.64
N PHE A 99 9.12 -10.45 -0.45
CA PHE A 99 10.39 -9.93 -0.99
C PHE A 99 11.60 -10.53 -0.29
N VAL A 100 11.54 -10.69 1.03
CA VAL A 100 12.59 -11.35 1.81
C VAL A 100 12.75 -12.81 1.36
N VAL A 101 11.63 -13.53 1.16
CA VAL A 101 11.64 -14.91 0.65
C VAL A 101 12.25 -14.97 -0.75
N MET A 102 11.84 -14.08 -1.67
CA MET A 102 12.42 -14.01 -3.02
C MET A 102 13.92 -13.73 -3.00
N ALA A 103 14.37 -12.77 -2.19
CA ALA A 103 15.78 -12.44 -2.06
C ALA A 103 16.59 -13.61 -1.49
N ALA A 104 16.06 -14.30 -0.47
CA ALA A 104 16.70 -15.48 0.10
C ALA A 104 16.81 -16.62 -0.91
N MET A 105 15.75 -16.89 -1.69
CA MET A 105 15.79 -17.91 -2.75
C MET A 105 16.78 -17.55 -3.85
N ALA A 106 16.84 -16.29 -4.27
CA ALA A 106 17.80 -15.82 -5.26
C ALA A 106 19.24 -15.97 -4.77
N GLY A 107 19.51 -15.56 -3.53
CA GLY A 107 20.84 -15.71 -2.90
C GLY A 107 21.24 -17.18 -2.75
N ALA A 108 20.32 -18.05 -2.31
CA ALA A 108 20.57 -19.48 -2.19
C ALA A 108 20.89 -20.12 -3.55
N ARG A 109 20.17 -19.72 -4.61
CA ARG A 109 20.47 -20.16 -5.98
C ARG A 109 21.87 -19.73 -6.42
N GLN A 110 22.25 -18.47 -6.20
CA GLN A 110 23.57 -17.98 -6.61
C GLN A 110 24.73 -18.62 -5.85
N ALA A 111 24.54 -18.92 -4.55
CA ALA A 111 25.50 -19.69 -3.76
C ALA A 111 25.64 -21.15 -4.24
N GLY A 112 24.56 -21.74 -4.79
CA GLY A 112 24.60 -23.05 -5.44
C GLY A 112 25.41 -23.04 -6.74
N TYR A 113 25.20 -22.06 -7.62
CA TYR A 113 25.97 -21.91 -8.86
C TYR A 113 27.45 -21.59 -8.61
N GLY A 114 27.76 -20.77 -7.60
CA GLY A 114 29.15 -20.46 -7.23
C GLY A 114 29.92 -21.63 -6.59
N GLY A 115 29.25 -22.75 -6.27
CA GLY A 115 29.87 -23.96 -5.74
C GLY A 115 30.24 -25.01 -6.79
N GLU A 116 29.72 -24.90 -8.02
CA GLU A 116 29.94 -25.89 -9.09
C GLU A 116 31.02 -25.47 -10.11
N ASP A 117 31.42 -24.19 -10.15
CA ASP A 117 32.46 -23.68 -11.08
C ASP A 117 33.88 -23.69 -10.49
N GLY A 118 34.17 -24.65 -9.61
CA GLY A 118 35.49 -24.92 -9.05
C GLY A 118 36.37 -25.86 -9.88
N VAL A 119 36.23 -25.90 -11.21
CA VAL A 119 37.13 -26.66 -12.09
C VAL A 119 37.89 -25.70 -13.00
N PRO A 120 39.20 -25.45 -12.74
CA PRO A 120 40.10 -24.94 -13.74
C PRO A 120 40.60 -26.11 -14.59
N GLU A 121 40.20 -26.19 -15.86
CA GLU A 121 41.03 -26.62 -17.01
C GLU A 121 40.50 -26.02 -18.31
#